data_AF-A0A383A7N8-F1
#
_entry.id   AF-A0A383A7N8-F1
#
_cell.length_a   1.000
_cell.length_b   1.000
_cell.length_c   1.000
_cell.angle_alpha   90.00
_cell.angle_beta   90.00
_cell.angle_gamma   90.00
#
_symmetry.space_group_name_H-M   'P 1'
#
loop_
_entity.id
_entity.type
_entity.pdbx_description
1 polymer ?
#
loop_
_entity_poly.entity_id
_entity_poly.type
_entity_poly.pdbx_seq_one_letter_code
_entity_poly.pdbx_strand_id
1 'polypeptide(L)'
;MIQGTASSAGKTTLVTALCRIFLEKGFSVAPFKAQNMSNYSYKGNGFEISRAQAVQALASCVDISPDLNPVLLKPLGDYRSSVFLRGKFYKKMHADDYYKKFVQKDGMKTVLRSFHTLEKNHDLIIIEGAGSPAEINLSRYDIANMKLAEKTKSPVILITDIERGGSFGSIVGTLSLLEKKYQRMIKGFVFNKFRGDLDILKPGFRKLKQNTGKPV
;
A
#
# COMPACT_ATOMS: atom_id res chain seq x y z
N MET A 1 5.71 0.86 -5.85
CA MET A 1 4.58 0.58 -4.94
C MET A 1 4.71 -0.83 -4.38
N ILE A 2 4.50 -1.01 -3.07
CA ILE A 2 4.54 -2.29 -2.37
C ILE A 2 3.12 -2.74 -2.05
N GLN A 3 2.68 -3.84 -2.65
CA GLN A 3 1.37 -4.47 -2.36
C GLN A 3 1.62 -5.85 -1.76
N GLY A 4 0.63 -6.43 -1.07
CA GLY A 4 0.80 -7.71 -0.41
C GLY A 4 -0.26 -8.70 -0.82
N THR A 5 0.02 -9.99 -0.75
CA THR A 5 -0.99 -11.06 -0.96
C THR A 5 -2.02 -11.11 0.17
N ALA A 6 -1.70 -10.54 1.34
CA ALA A 6 -2.59 -10.45 2.49
C ALA A 6 -2.36 -9.17 3.30
N SER A 7 -3.31 -8.86 4.18
CA SER A 7 -3.07 -7.98 5.32
C SER A 7 -1.93 -8.56 6.18
N SER A 8 -1.07 -7.70 6.70
CA SER A 8 0.08 -8.10 7.55
C SER A 8 1.21 -8.90 6.87
N ALA A 9 1.28 -8.94 5.53
CA ALA A 9 2.43 -9.51 4.80
C ALA A 9 3.78 -8.80 5.04
N GLY A 10 3.79 -7.72 5.82
CA GLY A 10 4.99 -6.92 6.13
C GLY A 10 5.22 -5.72 5.22
N LYS A 11 4.20 -5.30 4.47
CA LYS A 11 4.24 -4.09 3.62
C LYS A 11 4.79 -2.87 4.35
N THR A 12 4.24 -2.55 5.52
CA THR A 12 4.61 -1.37 6.30
C THR A 12 6.09 -1.38 6.66
N THR A 13 6.61 -2.50 7.19
CA THR A 13 8.03 -2.66 7.53
C THR A 13 8.93 -2.53 6.31
N LEU A 14 8.57 -3.18 5.20
CA LEU A 14 9.35 -3.09 3.96
C LEU A 14 9.37 -1.66 3.40
N VAL A 15 8.23 -0.97 3.40
CA VAL A 15 8.16 0.45 2.96
C VAL A 15 9.02 1.33 3.86
N THR A 16 8.96 1.17 5.19
CA THR A 16 9.81 1.90 6.13
C THR A 16 11.29 1.68 5.84
N ALA A 17 11.72 0.43 5.63
CA ALA A 17 13.11 0.10 5.32
C ALA A 17 13.55 0.69 3.98
N LEU A 18 12.73 0.57 2.93
CA LEU A 18 13.02 1.15 1.62
C LEU A 18 13.14 2.68 1.68
N CYS A 19 12.31 3.35 2.48
CA CYS A 19 12.42 4.79 2.70
C CYS A 19 13.82 5.16 3.22
N ARG A 20 14.31 4.46 4.24
CA ARG A 20 15.65 4.69 4.81
C ARG A 20 16.77 4.35 3.81
N ILE A 21 16.69 3.20 3.15
CA ILE A 21 17.70 2.74 2.19
C ILE A 21 17.87 3.73 1.03
N PHE A 22 16.77 4.25 0.46
CA PHE A 22 16.86 5.19 -0.64
C PHE A 22 17.29 6.59 -0.19
N LEU A 23 16.90 7.01 1.01
CA LEU A 23 17.45 8.23 1.61
C LEU A 23 18.98 8.15 1.77
N GLU A 24 19.49 7.03 2.29
CA GLU A 24 20.94 6.80 2.44
C GLU A 24 21.69 6.70 1.11
N LYS A 25 20.97 6.41 0.02
CA LYS A 25 21.48 6.46 -1.36
C LYS A 25 21.42 7.86 -1.98
N GLY A 26 21.00 8.87 -1.23
CA GLY A 26 21.00 10.28 -1.64
C GLY A 26 19.72 10.76 -2.32
N PHE A 27 18.64 9.96 -2.32
CA PHE A 27 17.34 10.42 -2.86
C PHE A 27 16.55 11.19 -1.80
N SER A 28 15.82 12.23 -2.22
CA SER A 28 14.69 12.76 -1.43
C SER A 28 13.51 11.80 -1.53
N VAL A 29 13.11 11.19 -0.42
CA VAL A 29 12.11 10.11 -0.39
C VAL A 29 10.87 10.52 0.41
N ALA A 30 9.68 10.27 -0.13
CA ALA A 30 8.44 10.36 0.64
C ALA A 30 7.67 9.03 0.69
N PRO A 31 7.18 8.61 1.87
CA PRO A 31 6.26 7.50 1.97
C PRO A 31 4.84 7.95 1.64
N PHE A 32 4.06 7.05 1.05
CA PHE A 32 2.67 7.37 0.72
C PHE A 32 1.75 6.19 0.92
N LYS A 33 0.62 6.41 1.59
CA LYS A 33 -0.46 5.43 1.67
C LYS A 33 -1.80 6.13 1.47
N ALA A 34 -2.36 5.95 0.27
CA ALA A 34 -3.61 6.57 -0.14
C ALA A 34 -4.75 6.43 0.87
N GLN A 35 -4.97 5.20 1.36
CA GLN A 35 -5.97 4.89 2.36
C GLN A 35 -5.40 4.00 3.45
N ASN A 36 -5.55 4.40 4.70
CA ASN A 36 -5.25 3.58 5.87
C ASN A 36 -6.53 3.36 6.69
N MET A 37 -6.66 2.19 7.29
CA MET A 37 -7.73 1.87 8.23
C MET A 37 -7.10 1.43 9.56
N SER A 38 -7.11 2.32 10.55
CA SER A 38 -6.49 2.06 11.85
C SER A 38 -6.98 3.04 12.91
N ASN A 39 -7.17 2.56 14.13
CA ASN A 39 -7.42 3.42 15.30
C ASN A 39 -6.13 4.03 15.86
N TYR A 40 -4.96 3.48 15.51
CA TYR A 40 -3.66 4.01 15.91
C TYR A 40 -3.21 5.11 14.96
N SER A 41 -3.19 6.33 15.47
CA SER A 41 -2.97 7.56 14.72
C SER A 41 -1.91 8.43 15.38
N TYR A 42 -1.25 9.26 14.58
CA TYR A 42 -0.40 10.35 15.01
C TYR A 42 -1.18 11.66 14.87
N LYS A 43 -1.16 12.50 15.91
CA LYS A 43 -1.76 13.83 15.91
C LYS A 43 -0.66 14.87 15.86
N GLY A 44 -0.59 15.62 14.77
CA GLY A 44 0.25 16.81 14.64
C GLY A 44 -0.55 18.08 14.92
N ASN A 45 0.05 19.24 14.62
CA ASN A 45 -0.63 20.52 14.80
C ASN A 45 -1.80 20.67 13.79
N GLY A 46 -3.03 20.46 14.28
CA GLY A 46 -4.24 20.62 13.46
C GLY A 46 -4.49 19.50 12.45
N PHE A 47 -3.79 18.36 12.54
CA PHE A 47 -4.00 17.23 11.65
C PHE A 47 -3.79 15.86 12.32
N GLU A 48 -4.40 14.82 11.75
CA GLU A 48 -4.29 13.43 12.21
C GLU A 48 -4.09 12.47 11.03
N ILE A 49 -3.06 11.62 11.11
CA ILE A 49 -2.76 10.56 10.12
C ILE A 49 -2.52 9.21 10.80
N SER A 50 -2.45 8.12 10.03
CA SER A 50 -2.04 6.82 10.59
C SER A 50 -0.64 6.87 11.21
N ARG A 51 -0.46 6.22 12.36
CA ARG A 51 0.85 6.05 13.00
C ARG A 51 1.87 5.37 12.09
N ALA A 52 1.43 4.46 11.22
CA ALA A 52 2.30 3.77 10.28
C ALA A 52 3.00 4.75 9.31
N GLN A 53 2.25 5.71 8.76
CA GLN A 53 2.81 6.71 7.84
C GLN A 53 3.66 7.75 8.57
N ALA A 54 3.33 8.09 9.83
CA ALA A 54 4.22 8.91 10.66
C ALA A 54 5.58 8.23 10.89
N VAL A 55 5.60 6.93 11.22
CA VAL A 55 6.86 6.17 11.37
C VAL A 55 7.65 6.12 10.05
N GLN A 56 6.97 5.93 8.92
CA GLN A 56 7.62 5.96 7.61
C GLN A 56 8.22 7.33 7.28
N ALA A 57 7.57 8.42 7.69
CA ALA A 57 8.08 9.79 7.52
C ALA A 57 9.40 9.98 8.28
N LEU A 58 9.46 9.48 9.52
CA LEU A 58 10.70 9.49 10.32
C LEU A 58 11.81 8.66 9.66
N ALA A 59 11.48 7.53 9.04
CA ALA A 59 12.45 6.71 8.31
C ALA A 59 12.98 7.37 7.03
N SER A 60 12.22 8.29 6.44
CA SER A 60 12.60 9.09 5.26
C SER A 60 13.13 10.49 5.62
N CYS A 61 13.17 10.85 6.90
CA CYS A 61 13.57 12.18 7.38
C CYS A 61 12.77 13.33 6.74
N VAL A 62 11.47 13.12 6.49
CA VAL A 62 10.56 14.16 6.00
C VAL A 62 9.56 14.57 7.08
N ASP A 63 9.00 15.77 6.95
CA ASP A 63 7.95 16.23 7.84
C ASP A 63 6.73 15.31 7.80
N ILE A 64 6.23 14.96 8.98
CA ILE A 64 4.96 14.25 9.09
C ILE A 64 3.87 15.21 8.61
N SER A 65 3.23 14.87 7.49
CA SER A 65 2.19 15.71 6.89
C SER A 65 0.94 14.91 6.52
N PRO A 66 -0.21 15.59 6.37
CA PRO A 66 -1.45 14.93 5.96
C PRO A 66 -1.42 14.33 4.56
N ASP A 67 -0.50 14.78 3.70
CA ASP A 67 -0.40 14.29 2.33
C ASP A 67 0.25 12.89 2.26
N LEU A 68 0.95 12.44 3.32
CA LEU A 68 1.48 11.07 3.42
C LEU A 68 0.37 10.00 3.57
N ASN A 69 -0.77 10.39 4.17
CA ASN A 69 -1.95 9.54 4.34
C ASN A 69 -3.25 10.37 4.18
N PRO A 70 -3.69 10.64 2.94
CA PRO A 70 -4.78 11.57 2.69
C PRO A 70 -6.16 11.06 3.09
N VAL A 71 -6.36 9.73 3.21
CA VAL A 71 -7.59 9.14 3.71
C VAL A 71 -7.28 8.21 4.88
N LEU A 72 -7.76 8.56 6.06
CA LEU A 72 -7.68 7.72 7.26
C LEU A 72 -9.09 7.33 7.71
N LEU A 73 -9.32 6.02 7.84
CA LEU A 73 -10.53 5.44 8.37
C LEU A 73 -10.26 4.92 9.79
N LYS A 74 -11.02 5.40 10.77
CA LYS A 74 -10.98 4.91 12.15
C LYS A 74 -12.24 4.09 12.44
N PRO A 75 -12.16 2.75 12.48
CA PRO A 75 -13.32 1.89 12.69
C PRO A 75 -14.02 2.19 14.01
N LEU A 76 -15.37 2.26 13.96
CA LEU A 76 -16.23 2.49 15.13
C LEU A 76 -17.04 1.26 15.54
N GLY A 77 -16.99 0.18 14.77
CA GLY A 77 -17.96 -0.91 14.85
C GLY A 77 -19.14 -0.70 13.89
N ASP A 78 -20.01 -1.71 13.77
CA ASP A 78 -21.27 -1.67 13.00
C ASP A 78 -21.12 -1.14 11.57
N TYR A 79 -20.06 -1.58 10.88
CA TYR A 79 -19.72 -1.13 9.52
C TYR A 79 -19.53 0.39 9.38
N ARG A 80 -19.21 1.10 10.47
CA ARG A 80 -18.96 2.55 10.46
C ARG A 80 -17.49 2.88 10.70
N SER A 81 -17.08 4.02 10.18
CA SER A 81 -15.77 4.61 10.45
C SER A 81 -15.87 6.13 10.56
N SER A 82 -15.07 6.72 11.45
CA SER A 82 -14.74 8.14 11.35
C SER A 82 -13.77 8.32 10.19
N VAL A 83 -14.16 9.11 9.20
CA VAL A 83 -13.37 9.41 8.00
C VAL A 83 -12.62 10.71 8.22
N PHE A 84 -11.32 10.67 8.03
CA PHE A 84 -10.44 11.84 8.03
C PHE A 84 -9.90 12.05 6.62
N LEU A 85 -9.99 13.28 6.12
CA LEU A 85 -9.49 13.69 4.81
C LEU A 85 -8.40 14.72 5.00
N ARG A 86 -7.21 14.44 4.44
CA ARG A 86 -6.02 15.29 4.53
C ARG A 86 -5.82 15.82 5.95
N GLY A 87 -5.88 14.91 6.92
CA GLY A 87 -5.58 15.20 8.31
C GLY A 87 -6.75 15.72 9.15
N LYS A 88 -7.89 16.07 8.53
CA LYS A 88 -9.03 16.66 9.26
C LYS A 88 -10.19 15.69 9.32
N PHE A 89 -10.89 15.66 10.46
CA PHE A 89 -12.13 14.92 10.55
C PHE A 89 -13.12 15.44 9.50
N TYR A 90 -13.68 14.53 8.72
CA TYR A 90 -14.66 14.85 7.68
C TYR A 90 -16.07 14.51 8.16
N LYS A 91 -16.34 13.22 8.39
CA LYS A 91 -17.62 12.73 8.95
C LYS A 91 -17.53 11.26 9.35
N LYS A 92 -18.52 10.80 10.11
CA LYS A 92 -18.75 9.36 10.31
C LYS A 92 -19.53 8.81 9.12
N MET A 93 -19.09 7.69 8.56
CA MET A 93 -19.74 7.06 7.40
C MET A 93 -19.98 5.58 7.64
N HIS A 94 -21.10 5.06 7.16
CA HIS A 94 -21.28 3.63 6.95
C HIS A 94 -20.41 3.18 5.76
N ALA A 95 -19.95 1.93 5.74
CA ALA A 95 -19.07 1.38 4.72
C ALA A 95 -19.68 1.52 3.31
N ASP A 96 -20.99 1.30 3.17
CA ASP A 96 -21.69 1.51 1.90
C ASP A 96 -21.63 2.95 1.41
N ASP A 97 -21.88 3.93 2.29
CA ASP A 97 -21.79 5.35 1.92
C ASP A 97 -20.36 5.72 1.54
N TYR A 98 -19.38 5.17 2.26
CA TYR A 98 -17.97 5.41 1.98
C TYR A 98 -17.61 4.94 0.57
N TYR A 99 -17.90 3.67 0.25
CA TYR A 99 -17.55 3.09 -1.03
C TYR A 99 -18.42 3.62 -2.18
N LYS A 100 -19.75 3.61 -2.04
CA LYS A 100 -20.69 3.97 -3.11
C LYS A 100 -20.76 5.47 -3.38
N LYS A 101 -20.56 6.32 -2.36
CA LYS A 101 -20.71 7.77 -2.51
C LYS A 101 -19.37 8.49 -2.50
N PHE A 102 -18.57 8.34 -1.45
CA PHE A 102 -17.32 9.11 -1.31
C PHE A 102 -16.24 8.63 -2.29
N VAL A 103 -15.93 7.33 -2.31
CA VAL A 103 -14.83 6.80 -3.13
C VAL A 103 -15.06 7.07 -4.62
N GLN A 104 -16.29 6.89 -5.11
CA GLN A 104 -16.64 7.13 -6.51
C GLN A 104 -16.55 8.60 -6.92
N LYS A 105 -16.87 9.53 -6.02
CA LYS A 105 -16.92 10.97 -6.34
C LYS A 105 -15.61 11.70 -6.06
N ASP A 106 -15.07 11.52 -4.85
CA ASP A 106 -14.02 12.39 -4.30
C ASP A 106 -12.77 11.62 -3.85
N GLY A 107 -12.88 10.31 -3.57
CA GLY A 107 -11.81 9.53 -2.97
C GLY A 107 -10.52 9.55 -3.79
N MET A 108 -10.58 9.14 -5.05
CA MET A 108 -9.40 9.11 -5.92
C MET A 108 -8.84 10.52 -6.19
N LYS A 109 -9.71 11.53 -6.34
CA LYS A 109 -9.28 12.94 -6.53
C LYS A 109 -8.49 13.44 -5.31
N THR A 110 -8.96 13.12 -4.11
CA THR A 110 -8.28 13.46 -2.84
C THR A 110 -6.91 12.79 -2.76
N VAL A 111 -6.83 11.50 -3.08
CA VAL A 111 -5.60 10.72 -3.08
C VAL A 111 -4.57 11.28 -4.06
N LEU A 112 -4.96 11.53 -5.31
CA LEU A 112 -4.04 12.03 -6.34
C LEU A 112 -3.55 13.45 -6.03
N ARG A 113 -4.40 14.30 -5.44
CA ARG A 113 -3.98 15.64 -5.02
C ARG A 113 -2.79 15.55 -4.05
N SER A 114 -2.87 14.71 -3.02
CA SER A 114 -1.78 14.54 -2.06
C SER A 114 -0.57 13.85 -2.66
N PHE A 115 -0.78 12.85 -3.53
CA PHE A 115 0.32 12.21 -4.27
C PHE A 115 1.12 13.23 -5.10
N HIS A 116 0.44 14.07 -5.89
CA HIS A 116 1.09 15.08 -6.72
C HIS A 116 1.75 16.21 -5.92
N THR A 117 1.28 16.50 -4.70
CA THR A 117 2.02 17.39 -3.78
C THR A 117 3.39 16.80 -3.43
N LEU A 118 3.43 15.51 -3.08
CA LEU A 118 4.68 14.83 -2.75
C LEU A 118 5.58 14.66 -3.98
N GLU A 119 5.00 14.35 -5.13
CA GLU A 119 5.73 14.11 -6.39
C GLU A 119 6.50 15.36 -6.86
N LYS A 120 6.01 16.55 -6.53
CA LYS A 120 6.69 17.81 -6.85
C LYS A 120 7.91 18.09 -5.97
N ASN A 121 8.00 17.47 -4.80
CA ASN A 121 8.96 17.83 -3.76
C ASN A 121 9.98 16.72 -3.44
N HIS A 122 9.83 15.54 -4.04
CA HIS A 122 10.65 14.36 -3.73
C HIS A 122 11.01 13.60 -5.00
N ASP A 123 12.24 13.09 -5.06
CA ASP A 123 12.74 12.30 -6.18
C ASP A 123 12.06 10.92 -6.26
N LEU A 124 11.68 10.38 -5.10
CA LEU A 124 11.12 9.04 -5.01
C LEU A 124 9.96 8.96 -4.02
N ILE A 125 8.85 8.36 -4.45
CA ILE A 125 7.73 8.02 -3.58
C ILE A 125 7.62 6.51 -3.38
N ILE A 126 7.71 6.06 -2.13
CA ILE A 126 7.47 4.66 -1.78
C ILE A 126 6.01 4.49 -1.34
N ILE A 127 5.19 3.99 -2.26
CA ILE A 127 3.76 3.78 -2.02
C ILE A 127 3.51 2.44 -1.31
N GLU A 128 2.77 2.46 -0.20
CA GLU A 128 2.24 1.28 0.49
C GLU A 128 0.80 0.98 0.05
N GLY A 129 0.55 -0.20 -0.51
CA GLY A 129 -0.79 -0.70 -0.83
C GLY A 129 -1.59 -1.13 0.41
N ALA A 130 -2.90 -1.33 0.27
CA ALA A 130 -3.79 -1.76 1.35
C ALA A 130 -4.29 -3.19 1.12
N GLY A 131 -4.15 -4.07 2.12
CA GLY A 131 -4.61 -5.45 1.99
C GLY A 131 -4.00 -6.17 0.77
N SER A 132 -4.83 -6.95 0.10
CA SER A 132 -4.54 -7.58 -1.20
C SER A 132 -5.05 -6.73 -2.37
N PRO A 133 -4.32 -6.66 -3.51
CA PRO A 133 -4.87 -6.06 -4.72
C PRO A 133 -5.94 -6.91 -5.40
N ALA A 134 -6.14 -8.15 -4.95
CA ALA A 134 -7.09 -9.11 -5.52
C ALA A 134 -8.41 -9.20 -4.73
N GLU A 135 -8.80 -8.16 -3.99
CA GLU A 135 -10.14 -8.02 -3.42
C GLU A 135 -11.16 -7.70 -4.53
N ILE A 136 -11.48 -8.72 -5.35
CA ILE A 136 -12.26 -8.58 -6.59
C ILE A 136 -13.62 -7.90 -6.38
N ASN A 137 -14.24 -8.13 -5.22
CA ASN A 137 -15.49 -7.54 -4.75
C ASN A 137 -15.38 -6.02 -4.48
N LEU A 138 -14.18 -5.51 -4.23
CA LEU A 138 -13.89 -4.10 -3.96
C LEU A 138 -13.12 -3.40 -5.08
N SER A 139 -12.79 -4.10 -6.17
CA SER A 139 -12.03 -3.59 -7.32
C SER A 139 -12.57 -2.25 -7.86
N ARG A 140 -13.89 -2.08 -7.93
CA ARG A 140 -14.53 -0.82 -8.37
C ARG A 140 -14.23 0.36 -7.45
N TYR A 141 -13.93 0.11 -6.17
CA TYR A 141 -13.63 1.10 -5.14
C TYR A 141 -12.15 1.14 -4.74
N ASP A 142 -11.29 0.45 -5.48
CA ASP A 142 -9.87 0.43 -5.17
C ASP A 142 -9.23 1.81 -5.40
N ILE A 143 -8.89 2.50 -4.32
CA ILE A 143 -8.11 3.74 -4.36
C ILE A 143 -6.71 3.56 -3.78
N ALA A 144 -6.35 2.34 -3.39
CA ALA A 144 -5.17 2.06 -2.58
C ALA A 144 -4.21 1.04 -3.20
N ASN A 145 -4.59 0.35 -4.29
CA ASN A 145 -3.80 -0.69 -4.94
C ASN A 145 -3.62 -0.43 -6.45
N MET A 146 -4.20 -1.25 -7.32
CA MET A 146 -3.84 -1.29 -8.75
C MET A 146 -4.33 -0.08 -9.52
N LYS A 147 -5.51 0.45 -9.20
CA LYS A 147 -5.99 1.70 -9.82
C LYS A 147 -5.10 2.89 -9.48
N LEU A 148 -4.60 2.95 -8.25
CA LEU A 148 -3.62 3.97 -7.84
C LEU A 148 -2.30 3.76 -8.56
N ALA A 149 -1.81 2.51 -8.62
CA ALA A 149 -0.58 2.18 -9.32
C ALA A 149 -0.65 2.61 -10.80
N GLU A 150 -1.76 2.33 -11.48
CA GLU A 150 -2.01 2.74 -12.86
C GLU A 150 -1.97 4.27 -13.02
N LYS A 151 -2.71 5.00 -12.18
CA LYS A 151 -2.79 6.47 -12.27
C LYS A 151 -1.48 7.18 -11.94
N THR A 152 -0.67 6.60 -11.07
CA THR A 152 0.66 7.12 -10.69
C THR A 152 1.79 6.50 -11.52
N LYS A 153 1.46 5.63 -12.49
CA LYS A 153 2.44 4.87 -13.30
C LYS A 153 3.48 4.13 -12.46
N SER A 154 3.10 3.70 -11.25
CA SER A 154 4.01 3.09 -10.29
C SER A 154 4.23 1.60 -10.58
N PRO A 155 5.48 1.12 -10.74
CA PRO A 155 5.75 -0.31 -10.76
C PRO A 155 5.40 -0.93 -9.40
N VAL A 156 4.92 -2.18 -9.43
CA VAL A 156 4.44 -2.89 -8.24
C VAL A 156 5.38 -4.03 -7.88
N ILE A 157 5.73 -4.14 -6.61
CA ILE A 157 6.35 -5.33 -6.01
C ILE A 157 5.29 -5.98 -5.11
N LEU A 158 5.07 -7.28 -5.28
CA LEU A 158 4.08 -8.04 -4.52
C LEU A 158 4.77 -8.84 -3.43
N ILE A 159 4.54 -8.48 -2.16
CA ILE A 159 5.07 -9.17 -0.98
C ILE A 159 4.11 -10.26 -0.49
N THR A 160 4.65 -11.38 -0.03
CA THR A 160 3.90 -12.47 0.59
C THR A 160 4.54 -12.87 1.92
N ASP A 161 3.73 -13.29 2.88
CA ASP A 161 4.21 -13.82 4.16
C ASP A 161 4.49 -15.32 3.99
N ILE A 162 5.73 -15.76 4.24
CA ILE A 162 6.09 -17.17 4.15
C ILE A 162 5.82 -17.97 5.42
N GLU A 163 5.77 -17.32 6.59
CA GLU A 163 5.49 -18.01 7.86
C GLU A 163 4.07 -18.59 7.90
N ARG A 164 3.15 -18.06 7.09
CA ARG A 164 1.75 -18.52 7.02
C ARG A 164 1.56 -19.74 6.11
N GLY A 165 2.58 -20.17 5.37
CA GLY A 165 2.45 -21.19 4.34
C GLY A 165 1.64 -20.72 3.12
N GLY A 166 1.60 -21.54 2.06
CA GLY A 166 0.78 -21.25 0.87
C GLY A 166 1.22 -20.04 0.04
N SER A 167 2.43 -19.51 0.24
CA SER A 167 2.88 -18.23 -0.33
C SER A 167 2.98 -18.24 -1.86
N PHE A 168 3.42 -19.35 -2.45
CA PHE A 168 3.42 -19.54 -3.90
C PHE A 168 2.01 -19.49 -4.48
N GLY A 169 1.08 -20.24 -3.88
CA GLY A 169 -0.33 -20.24 -4.27
C GLY A 169 -0.97 -18.86 -4.11
N SER A 170 -0.65 -18.15 -3.02
CA SER A 170 -1.13 -16.80 -2.78
C SER A 170 -0.65 -15.81 -3.85
N ILE A 171 0.62 -15.89 -4.27
CA ILE A 171 1.13 -15.05 -5.36
C ILE A 171 0.43 -15.38 -6.67
N VAL A 172 0.37 -16.67 -7.04
CA VAL A 172 -0.22 -17.12 -8.31
C VAL A 172 -1.71 -16.78 -8.37
N GLY A 173 -2.45 -17.03 -7.28
CA GLY A 173 -3.86 -16.69 -7.16
C GLY A 173 -4.12 -15.19 -7.19
N THR A 174 -3.28 -14.39 -6.52
CA THR A 174 -3.37 -12.92 -6.61
C THR A 174 -3.18 -12.46 -8.06
N LEU A 175 -2.17 -12.99 -8.76
CA LEU A 175 -1.92 -12.63 -10.15
C LEU A 175 -3.05 -13.05 -11.09
N SER A 176 -3.58 -14.26 -10.94
CA SER A 176 -4.62 -14.77 -11.83
C SER A 176 -5.94 -14.01 -11.72
N LEU A 177 -6.24 -13.45 -10.55
CA LEU A 177 -7.42 -12.63 -10.30
C LEU A 177 -7.29 -11.19 -10.84
N LEU A 178 -6.08 -10.73 -11.11
CA LEU A 178 -5.85 -9.39 -11.65
C LEU A 178 -6.05 -9.34 -13.18
N GLU A 179 -6.56 -8.23 -13.68
CA GLU A 179 -6.59 -7.94 -15.11
C GLU A 179 -5.18 -7.97 -15.72
N LYS A 180 -5.05 -8.38 -16.98
CA LYS A 180 -3.75 -8.46 -17.69
C LYS A 180 -2.94 -7.15 -17.66
N LYS A 181 -3.61 -5.99 -17.65
CA LYS A 181 -2.94 -4.68 -17.53
C LYS A 181 -2.24 -4.51 -16.18
N TYR A 182 -2.88 -4.95 -15.10
CA TYR A 182 -2.35 -4.90 -13.74
C TYR A 182 -1.26 -5.94 -13.52
N GLN A 183 -1.42 -7.16 -14.08
CA GLN A 183 -0.37 -8.18 -14.04
C GLN A 183 0.98 -7.68 -14.64
N ARG A 184 0.94 -6.83 -15.68
CA ARG A 184 2.13 -6.23 -16.32
C ARG A 184 2.83 -5.17 -15.46
N MET A 185 2.12 -4.56 -14.53
CA MET A 185 2.68 -3.56 -13.61
C MET A 185 3.47 -4.21 -12.48
N ILE A 186 3.18 -5.47 -12.13
CA ILE A 186 3.94 -6.22 -11.15
C ILE A 186 5.31 -6.58 -11.75
N LYS A 187 6.38 -6.13 -11.10
CA LYS A 187 7.77 -6.29 -11.54
C LYS A 187 8.56 -7.36 -10.79
N GLY A 188 8.02 -7.87 -9.70
CA GLY A 188 8.65 -8.93 -8.94
C GLY A 188 7.91 -9.25 -7.65
N PHE A 189 8.43 -10.23 -6.93
CA PHE A 189 7.87 -10.73 -5.68
C PHE A 189 8.85 -10.56 -4.54
N VAL A 190 8.33 -10.52 -3.31
CA VAL A 190 9.15 -10.61 -2.10
C VAL A 190 8.54 -11.65 -1.18
N PHE A 191 9.32 -12.66 -0.80
CA PHE A 191 8.96 -13.60 0.26
C PHE A 191 9.48 -13.04 1.57
N ASN A 192 8.58 -12.53 2.40
CA ASN A 192 8.93 -11.93 3.67
C ASN A 192 8.85 -12.94 4.82
N LYS A 193 9.57 -12.64 5.90
CA LYS A 193 9.66 -13.47 7.11
C LYS A 193 10.23 -14.87 6.87
N PHE A 194 11.04 -15.04 5.84
CA PHE A 194 11.74 -16.29 5.63
C PHE A 194 12.79 -16.51 6.72
N ARG A 195 12.79 -17.72 7.29
CA ARG A 195 13.80 -18.23 8.21
C ARG A 195 14.17 -19.63 7.76
N GLY A 196 15.44 -19.89 7.54
CA GLY A 196 15.93 -21.21 7.15
C GLY A 196 16.79 -21.19 5.90
N ASP A 197 16.91 -22.36 5.27
CA ASP A 197 17.79 -22.59 4.13
C ASP A 197 17.15 -22.17 2.81
N LEU A 198 17.74 -21.15 2.16
CA LEU A 198 17.30 -20.61 0.88
C LEU A 198 17.32 -21.66 -0.24
N ASP A 199 18.20 -22.66 -0.17
CA ASP A 199 18.35 -23.69 -1.20
C ASP A 199 17.07 -24.52 -1.36
N ILE A 200 16.31 -24.72 -0.28
CA ILE A 200 15.01 -25.40 -0.29
C ILE A 200 13.99 -24.65 -1.15
N LEU A 201 14.07 -23.31 -1.21
CA LEU A 201 13.11 -22.48 -1.94
C LEU A 201 13.49 -22.21 -3.39
N LYS A 202 14.77 -22.33 -3.77
CA LYS A 202 15.26 -22.07 -5.13
C LYS A 202 14.46 -22.80 -6.22
N PRO A 203 14.09 -24.10 -6.09
CA PRO A 203 13.23 -24.77 -7.06
C PRO A 203 11.87 -24.10 -7.22
N GLY A 204 11.24 -23.70 -6.11
CA GLY A 204 9.96 -22.99 -6.11
C GLY A 204 10.06 -21.62 -6.78
N PHE A 205 11.13 -20.85 -6.50
CA PHE A 205 11.35 -19.55 -7.15
C PHE A 205 11.56 -19.69 -8.66
N ARG A 206 12.27 -20.73 -9.11
CA ARG A 206 12.40 -21.04 -10.55
C ARG A 206 11.04 -21.32 -11.17
N LYS A 207 10.20 -22.13 -10.53
CA LYS A 207 8.85 -22.44 -11.03
C LYS A 207 7.96 -21.19 -11.08
N LEU A 208 8.03 -20.34 -10.06
CA LEU A 208 7.29 -19.08 -10.02
C LEU A 208 7.74 -18.13 -11.14
N LYS A 209 9.05 -18.00 -11.38
CA LYS A 209 9.60 -17.22 -12.48
C LYS A 209 9.17 -17.75 -13.85
N GLN A 210 9.16 -19.08 -14.05
CA GLN A 210 8.66 -19.71 -15.27
C GLN A 210 7.18 -19.39 -15.51
N ASN A 211 6.34 -19.50 -14.48
CA ASN A 211 4.90 -19.28 -14.60
C ASN A 211 4.53 -17.80 -14.81
N THR A 212 5.31 -16.87 -14.26
CA THR A 212 4.92 -15.45 -14.18
C THR A 212 5.79 -14.52 -15.03
N GLY A 213 6.96 -14.99 -15.47
CA GLY A 213 7.98 -14.18 -16.13
C GLY A 213 8.65 -13.13 -15.24
N LYS A 214 8.48 -13.20 -13.91
CA LYS A 214 8.91 -12.16 -12.97
C LYS A 214 9.91 -12.69 -11.93
N PRO A 215 10.89 -11.87 -11.51
CA PRO A 215 11.85 -12.24 -10.48
C PRO A 215 11.21 -12.37 -9.10
N VAL A 216 11.85 -13.19 -8.27
CA VAL A 216 11.66 -13.29 -6.82
C VAL A 216 12.90 -12.68 -6.17
#